data_AF-A0AAN8FEV0-F1
#
_entry.id   AF-A0AAN8FEV0-F1
#
_cell.length_a   1.000
_cell.length_b   1.000
_cell.length_c   1.000
_cell.angle_alpha   90.00
_cell.angle_beta   90.00
_cell.angle_gamma   90.00
#
_symmetry.space_group_name_H-M   'P 1'
#
loop_
_entity.id
_entity.type
_entity.pdbx_description
1 polymer ?
#
loop_
_entity_poly.entity_id
_entity_poly.type
_entity_poly.pdbx_seq_one_letter_code
_entity_poly.pdbx_strand_id
1 'polypeptide(L)'
;MSTLAGSLQQSSSAHQTQFRPLPGPPSRLSQSLLHLHVVGSTPQFTPISVGGSPIISNWMCRFQQQKSPPDEVDTKSLITVLRDMRLTEEQLVANSFPRWKNDDRTAAVVEPSFFDTISGRREFIPDDDTRRRCVRCHAPYRLPVDGRKRVDFCIHHTEPAVTYPSEMRIHPCCGRAQGVAGCQHSESHVTDTMRESVLLEFQAPPKATGESDPRSEAFYALDCEFVYTTVGKEAARITVVDSYGSEVMDCVFRPEHELVDPNTRYSGLSVQEIENSDKTLSDIREILFEMINSETLLIGHALENDLKALRIVHDNVIDTSVLFS
;
A
#
# COMPACT_ATOMS: atom_id res chain seq x y z
N MET A 1 -69.74 7.58 -5.01
CA MET A 1 -70.21 8.97 -4.84
C MET A 1 -70.07 9.34 -3.37
N SER A 2 -69.72 10.60 -3.11
CA SER A 2 -69.60 11.26 -1.79
C SER A 2 -68.17 11.35 -1.22
N THR A 3 -67.48 12.37 -1.71
CA THR A 3 -66.47 13.19 -1.03
C THR A 3 -67.00 13.75 0.28
N LEU A 4 -66.16 13.86 1.31
CA LEU A 4 -66.26 14.94 2.31
C LEU A 4 -64.85 15.30 2.81
N ALA A 5 -64.50 16.57 2.59
CA ALA A 5 -63.34 17.26 3.10
C ALA A 5 -63.59 17.73 4.55
N GLY A 6 -62.52 17.89 5.32
CA GLY A 6 -62.56 18.47 6.66
C GLY A 6 -61.18 18.85 7.14
N SER A 7 -60.80 20.10 6.88
CA SER A 7 -59.62 20.81 7.37
C SER A 7 -59.67 21.05 8.88
N LEU A 8 -58.53 20.89 9.57
CA LEU A 8 -58.29 21.42 10.92
C LEU A 8 -56.97 22.21 10.92
N GLN A 9 -57.00 23.37 11.58
CA GLN A 9 -55.92 24.33 11.70
C GLN A 9 -55.57 24.51 13.19
N GLN A 10 -54.31 24.89 13.45
CA GLN A 10 -53.69 25.33 14.72
C GLN A 10 -53.16 24.20 15.62
N SER A 11 -51.97 24.27 16.24
CA SER A 11 -51.19 25.42 16.69
C SER A 11 -49.69 25.09 16.81
N SER A 12 -48.88 26.15 16.87
CA SER A 12 -47.43 26.22 16.90
C SER A 12 -46.77 25.77 18.21
N SER A 13 -45.60 25.14 18.13
CA SER A 13 -44.45 25.47 19.00
C SER A 13 -43.15 25.15 18.27
N ALA A 14 -42.24 26.12 18.28
CA ALA A 14 -40.95 26.07 17.59
C ALA A 14 -39.86 25.55 18.54
N HIS A 15 -39.10 24.55 18.10
CA HIS A 15 -37.78 24.25 18.62
C HIS A 15 -36.82 24.12 17.43
N GLN A 16 -36.07 25.20 17.17
CA GLN A 16 -34.91 25.18 16.27
C GLN A 16 -33.80 24.36 16.93
N THR A 17 -33.45 23.23 16.32
CA THR A 17 -32.20 22.52 16.62
C THR A 17 -31.27 22.73 15.44
N GLN A 18 -30.18 23.47 15.67
CA GLN A 18 -29.14 23.72 14.68
C GLN A 18 -28.45 22.40 14.31
N PHE A 19 -28.57 21.97 13.06
CA PHE A 19 -27.74 20.90 12.51
C PHE A 19 -26.33 21.46 12.25
N ARG A 20 -25.35 20.99 13.02
CA ARG A 20 -23.93 21.10 12.62
C ARG A 20 -23.66 20.08 11.50
N PRO A 21 -23.01 20.46 10.39
CA PRO A 21 -22.59 19.50 9.39
C PRO A 21 -21.53 18.58 9.99
N LEU A 22 -21.73 17.27 9.84
CA LEU A 22 -20.75 16.25 10.21
C LEU A 22 -19.51 16.39 9.30
N PRO A 23 -18.30 16.21 9.84
CA PRO A 23 -17.09 16.21 9.02
C PRO A 23 -17.16 15.08 7.98
N GLY A 24 -16.75 15.40 6.75
CA GLY A 24 -16.58 14.40 5.69
C GLY A 24 -15.53 13.35 6.06
N PRO A 25 -15.50 12.21 5.36
CA PRO A 25 -14.55 11.14 5.66
C PRO A 25 -13.10 11.65 5.56
N PRO A 26 -12.20 11.26 6.48
CA PRO A 26 -10.79 11.58 6.38
C PRO A 26 -10.13 10.92 5.15
N SER A 27 -9.03 11.49 4.68
CA SER A 27 -8.19 10.92 3.62
C SER A 27 -7.71 9.51 4.01
N ARG A 28 -7.69 8.57 3.06
CA ARG A 28 -7.43 7.13 3.32
C ARG A 28 -6.05 6.82 3.88
N LEU A 29 -5.07 7.72 3.76
CA LEU A 29 -3.78 7.60 4.45
C LEU A 29 -3.92 7.55 5.97
N SER A 30 -5.00 8.12 6.52
CA SER A 30 -5.30 7.99 7.94
C SER A 30 -5.73 6.56 8.32
N GLN A 31 -6.24 5.74 7.40
CA GLN A 31 -6.70 4.38 7.74
C GLN A 31 -5.56 3.36 7.76
N SER A 32 -4.50 3.55 6.98
CA SER A 32 -3.29 2.71 7.04
C SER A 32 -2.47 3.01 8.31
N LEU A 33 -2.45 4.27 8.78
CA LEU A 33 -1.74 4.68 10.01
C LEU A 33 -2.55 4.54 11.32
N LEU A 34 -3.89 4.40 11.28
CA LEU A 34 -4.73 4.26 12.49
C LEU A 34 -5.11 2.81 12.86
N HIS A 35 -4.72 1.80 12.08
CA HIS A 35 -5.13 0.41 12.35
C HIS A 35 -4.38 -0.32 13.47
N LEU A 36 -3.46 0.35 14.18
CA LEU A 36 -2.96 -0.14 15.47
C LEU A 36 -3.04 0.96 16.52
N HIS A 37 -4.24 1.22 17.04
CA HIS A 37 -4.50 1.25 18.49
C HIS A 37 -6.01 1.49 18.76
N VAL A 38 -6.55 0.69 19.69
CA VAL A 38 -7.82 0.84 20.45
C VAL A 38 -9.06 0.07 19.95
N VAL A 39 -9.20 -1.11 20.55
CA VAL A 39 -10.40 -1.77 21.10
C VAL A 39 -11.70 -0.95 21.12
N GLY A 40 -12.77 -1.51 20.52
CA GLY A 40 -14.13 -1.37 21.04
C GLY A 40 -15.20 -0.83 20.09
N SER A 41 -16.16 -1.72 19.80
CA SER A 41 -17.55 -1.43 19.37
C SER A 41 -17.81 -1.35 17.85
N THR A 42 -18.52 -2.37 17.36
CA THR A 42 -19.17 -2.50 16.05
C THR A 42 -20.18 -1.38 15.75
N PRO A 43 -20.31 -1.01 14.46
CA PRO A 43 -21.65 -0.86 13.89
C PRO A 43 -21.83 -1.59 12.55
N GLN A 44 -23.01 -2.19 12.40
CA GLN A 44 -23.51 -2.82 11.17
C GLN A 44 -23.91 -1.76 10.15
N PHE A 45 -23.62 -1.97 8.85
CA PHE A 45 -24.27 -1.22 7.76
C PHE A 45 -24.64 -2.10 6.57
N THR A 46 -25.88 -1.91 6.12
CA THR A 46 -26.56 -2.52 4.98
C THR A 46 -26.25 -1.78 3.66
N PRO A 47 -26.32 -2.46 2.49
CA PRO A 47 -26.00 -1.83 1.20
C PRO A 47 -27.19 -1.06 0.60
N ILE A 48 -26.91 0.03 -0.10
CA ILE A 48 -27.85 0.71 -1.00
C ILE A 48 -27.28 0.68 -2.41
N SER A 49 -28.04 0.12 -3.35
CA SER A 49 -27.80 0.21 -4.80
C SER A 49 -28.49 1.43 -5.39
N VAL A 50 -27.85 2.12 -6.34
CA VAL A 50 -28.55 2.86 -7.39
C VAL A 50 -27.71 2.81 -8.68
N GLY A 51 -28.35 2.43 -9.78
CA GLY A 51 -27.73 2.30 -11.10
C GLY A 51 -27.96 3.50 -12.03
N GLY A 52 -27.37 3.39 -13.23
CA GLY A 52 -27.78 4.13 -14.44
C GLY A 52 -26.73 5.09 -15.02
N SER A 53 -26.02 4.62 -16.05
CA SER A 53 -25.23 5.36 -17.06
C SER A 53 -26.07 6.42 -17.83
N PRO A 54 -25.56 7.29 -18.75
CA PRO A 54 -24.31 7.13 -19.52
C PRO A 54 -23.50 8.41 -19.94
N ILE A 55 -22.36 8.14 -20.61
CA ILE A 55 -21.60 8.95 -21.59
C ILE A 55 -20.42 9.85 -21.11
N ILE A 56 -19.21 9.28 -21.26
CA ILE A 56 -17.93 9.79 -21.82
C ILE A 56 -17.31 11.07 -21.24
N SER A 57 -16.22 10.89 -20.49
CA SER A 57 -14.86 11.50 -20.62
C SER A 57 -14.20 11.82 -19.26
N ASN A 58 -12.91 11.46 -19.15
CA ASN A 58 -11.96 11.78 -18.07
C ASN A 58 -12.22 11.25 -16.64
N TRP A 59 -12.06 9.94 -16.47
CA TRP A 59 -11.87 9.32 -15.15
C TRP A 59 -10.62 8.44 -15.13
N MET A 60 -9.45 9.05 -15.30
CA MET A 60 -8.12 8.48 -15.06
C MET A 60 -7.22 9.64 -14.60
N CYS A 61 -6.59 9.52 -13.43
CA CYS A 61 -5.96 10.58 -12.62
C CYS A 61 -6.94 11.65 -12.09
N ARG A 62 -7.35 11.52 -10.82
CA ARG A 62 -7.95 12.65 -10.09
C ARG A 62 -6.85 13.61 -9.65
N PHE A 63 -6.47 14.55 -10.51
CA PHE A 63 -5.85 15.78 -10.02
C PHE A 63 -6.94 16.61 -9.32
N GLN A 64 -7.05 16.49 -8.00
CA GLN A 64 -7.92 17.38 -7.24
C GLN A 64 -7.33 18.79 -7.24
N GLN A 65 -8.14 19.77 -7.68
CA GLN A 65 -7.80 21.19 -7.54
C GLN A 65 -7.55 21.52 -6.07
N GLN A 66 -6.42 22.18 -5.84
CA GLN A 66 -5.92 22.65 -4.55
C GLN A 66 -7.05 23.25 -3.69
N LYS A 67 -7.25 22.70 -2.48
CA LYS A 67 -7.86 23.46 -1.39
C LYS A 67 -6.81 24.44 -0.88
N SER A 68 -7.19 25.70 -0.69
CA SER A 68 -6.32 26.73 -0.11
C SER A 68 -5.67 26.19 1.19
N PRO A 69 -4.33 26.28 1.31
CA PRO A 69 -3.64 25.68 2.44
C PRO A 69 -4.08 26.36 3.77
N PRO A 70 -4.25 25.58 4.85
CA PRO A 70 -4.24 26.15 6.20
C PRO A 70 -2.87 26.82 6.45
N ASP A 71 -2.84 27.86 7.31
CA ASP A 71 -1.68 28.71 7.68
C ASP A 71 -0.32 28.26 7.11
N GLU A 72 0.33 29.11 6.28
CA GLU A 72 1.58 28.84 5.55
C GLU A 72 2.55 27.95 6.37
N VAL A 73 2.53 26.64 6.09
CA VAL A 73 3.52 25.71 6.61
C VAL A 73 4.87 26.18 6.09
N ASP A 74 5.80 26.53 7.00
CA ASP A 74 7.18 26.85 6.64
C ASP A 74 7.89 25.58 6.17
N THR A 75 7.66 25.24 4.91
CA THR A 75 8.21 24.05 4.25
C THR A 75 9.73 24.07 4.21
N LYS A 76 10.37 25.25 4.24
CA LYS A 76 11.84 25.38 4.28
C LYS A 76 12.43 25.00 5.63
N SER A 77 11.81 25.43 6.72
CA SER A 77 12.23 24.96 8.05
C SER A 77 11.98 23.46 8.20
N LEU A 78 10.86 22.95 7.67
CA LEU A 78 10.51 21.54 7.77
C LEU A 78 11.48 20.64 6.97
N ILE A 79 11.81 20.99 5.73
CA ILE A 79 12.75 20.18 4.93
C ILE A 79 14.14 20.09 5.58
N THR A 80 14.57 21.15 6.26
CA THR A 80 15.84 21.16 7.01
C THR A 80 15.83 20.09 8.10
N VAL A 81 14.76 20.01 8.89
CA VAL A 81 14.60 18.99 9.93
C VAL A 81 14.47 17.59 9.33
N LEU A 82 13.73 17.43 8.24
CA LEU A 82 13.54 16.13 7.57
C LEU A 82 14.86 15.59 7.00
N ARG A 83 15.74 16.45 6.48
CA ARG A 83 17.07 16.04 6.00
C ARG A 83 17.91 15.37 7.08
N ASP A 84 17.80 15.83 8.33
CA ASP A 84 18.51 15.24 9.47
C ASP A 84 17.94 13.87 9.88
N MET A 85 16.73 13.53 9.43
CA MET A 85 16.07 12.24 9.68
C MET A 85 16.30 11.21 8.57
N ARG A 86 17.03 11.56 7.50
CA ARG A 86 17.33 10.62 6.42
C ARG A 86 18.13 9.45 6.95
N LEU A 87 17.77 8.24 6.52
CA LEU A 87 18.54 7.05 6.83
C LEU A 87 19.98 7.17 6.29
N THR A 88 20.93 6.74 7.11
CA THR A 88 22.33 6.57 6.71
C THR A 88 22.49 5.39 5.75
N GLU A 89 23.62 5.33 5.05
CA GLU A 89 23.94 4.20 4.16
C GLU A 89 23.89 2.86 4.91
N GLU A 90 24.46 2.84 6.11
CA GLU A 90 24.48 1.66 6.97
C GLU A 90 23.07 1.25 7.40
N GLN A 91 22.19 2.21 7.69
CA GLN A 91 20.78 1.93 8.01
C GLN A 91 20.01 1.41 6.79
N LEU A 92 20.23 1.98 5.60
CA LEU A 92 19.59 1.51 4.37
C LEU A 92 19.98 0.04 4.09
N VAL A 93 21.28 -0.28 4.16
CA VAL A 93 21.78 -1.64 3.97
C VAL A 93 21.24 -2.60 5.05
N ALA A 94 21.33 -2.22 6.33
CA ALA A 94 20.90 -3.08 7.44
C ALA A 94 19.39 -3.40 7.44
N ASN A 95 18.57 -2.53 6.82
CA ASN A 95 17.12 -2.68 6.70
C ASN A 95 16.69 -3.11 5.29
N SER A 96 17.59 -3.75 4.53
CA SER A 96 17.27 -4.37 3.24
C SER A 96 16.73 -3.39 2.18
N PHE A 97 17.13 -2.13 2.20
CA PHE A 97 16.79 -1.21 1.10
C PHE A 97 17.56 -1.59 -0.17
N PRO A 98 16.96 -1.45 -1.37
CA PRO A 98 17.65 -1.68 -2.64
C PRO A 98 18.85 -0.76 -2.81
N ARG A 99 20.01 -1.32 -3.10
CA ARG A 99 21.25 -0.59 -3.39
C ARG A 99 21.83 -1.00 -4.74
N TRP A 100 22.64 -0.14 -5.34
CA TRP A 100 23.38 -0.53 -6.55
C TRP A 100 24.56 -1.42 -6.19
N LYS A 101 24.73 -2.53 -6.91
CA LYS A 101 25.88 -3.43 -6.74
C LYS A 101 27.17 -2.81 -7.28
N ASN A 102 27.07 -2.05 -8.37
CA ASN A 102 28.17 -1.41 -9.07
C ASN A 102 27.79 0.05 -9.40
N ASP A 103 28.80 0.88 -9.66
CA ASP A 103 28.62 2.30 -10.02
C ASP A 103 27.84 2.51 -11.33
N ASP A 104 27.79 1.50 -12.21
CA ASP A 104 27.09 1.56 -13.50
C ASP A 104 25.56 1.47 -13.40
N ARG A 105 25.04 1.21 -12.19
CA ARG A 105 23.59 1.10 -11.91
C ARG A 105 22.86 0.09 -12.80
N THR A 106 23.53 -1.00 -13.17
CA THR A 106 22.96 -2.07 -14.03
C THR A 106 22.31 -3.20 -13.25
N ALA A 107 22.66 -3.35 -11.97
CA ALA A 107 22.14 -4.40 -11.12
C ALA A 107 22.00 -3.88 -9.68
N ALA A 108 20.81 -4.05 -9.12
CA ALA A 108 20.56 -3.82 -7.71
C ALA A 108 21.01 -5.02 -6.87
N VAL A 109 21.24 -4.78 -5.59
CA VAL A 109 21.43 -5.76 -4.53
C VAL A 109 20.54 -5.37 -3.36
N VAL A 110 19.97 -6.37 -2.71
CA VAL A 110 19.23 -6.22 -1.46
C VAL A 110 19.91 -7.14 -0.46
N GLU A 111 20.63 -6.56 0.49
CA GLU A 111 21.22 -7.34 1.56
C GLU A 111 20.14 -7.79 2.54
N PRO A 112 20.16 -9.07 2.98
CA PRO A 112 19.18 -9.54 3.94
C PRO A 112 19.40 -8.87 5.29
N SER A 113 18.30 -8.44 5.92
CA SER A 113 18.34 -7.94 7.28
C SER A 113 18.86 -8.99 8.25
N PHE A 114 19.22 -8.57 9.47
CA PHE A 114 19.58 -9.49 10.55
C PHE A 114 18.49 -10.55 10.79
N PHE A 115 17.22 -10.15 10.74
CA PHE A 115 16.09 -11.05 10.93
C PHE A 115 15.93 -12.03 9.77
N ASP A 116 16.10 -11.57 8.53
CA ASP A 116 16.05 -12.45 7.34
C ASP A 116 17.16 -13.49 7.39
N THR A 117 18.36 -13.08 7.81
CA THR A 117 19.52 -13.96 7.97
C THR A 117 19.26 -15.07 9.00
N ILE A 118 18.72 -14.72 10.17
CA ILE A 118 18.42 -15.70 11.23
C ILE A 118 17.27 -16.62 10.84
N SER A 119 16.22 -16.09 10.20
CA SER A 119 15.08 -16.88 9.76
C SER A 119 15.39 -17.74 8.53
N GLY A 120 16.54 -17.51 7.87
CA GLY A 120 16.88 -18.14 6.60
C GLY A 120 15.97 -17.72 5.45
N ARG A 121 15.26 -16.59 5.61
CA ARG A 121 14.39 -16.03 4.56
C ARG A 121 15.27 -15.53 3.43
N ARG A 122 14.90 -15.87 2.20
CA ARG A 122 15.48 -15.32 0.98
C ARG A 122 14.38 -14.65 0.21
N GLU A 123 14.48 -13.32 0.06
CA GLU A 123 13.49 -12.53 -0.67
C GLU A 123 13.64 -12.73 -2.18
N PHE A 124 14.87 -12.62 -2.68
CA PHE A 124 15.21 -12.91 -4.06
C PHE A 124 15.78 -14.33 -4.17
N ILE A 125 15.30 -15.08 -5.15
CA ILE A 125 15.67 -16.47 -5.38
C ILE A 125 15.94 -16.74 -6.86
N PRO A 126 16.79 -17.73 -7.19
CA PRO A 126 17.10 -18.07 -8.57
C PRO A 126 15.84 -18.33 -9.39
N ASP A 127 15.83 -17.83 -10.63
CA ASP A 127 14.69 -17.89 -11.54
C ASP A 127 14.19 -19.31 -11.83
N ASP A 128 15.09 -20.29 -11.81
CA ASP A 128 14.83 -21.72 -12.01
C ASP A 128 14.33 -22.43 -10.74
N ASP A 129 14.48 -21.82 -9.57
CA ASP A 129 13.93 -22.36 -8.34
C ASP A 129 12.42 -22.09 -8.29
N THR A 130 11.63 -23.16 -8.35
CA THR A 130 10.16 -23.11 -8.25
C THR A 130 9.66 -23.36 -6.83
N ARG A 131 10.53 -23.70 -5.87
CA ARG A 131 10.13 -24.01 -4.49
C ARG A 131 9.74 -22.72 -3.77
N ARG A 132 8.59 -22.74 -3.11
CA ARG A 132 8.05 -21.62 -2.35
C ARG A 132 7.53 -22.08 -1.00
N ARG A 133 7.37 -21.12 -0.10
CA ARG A 133 6.63 -21.28 1.15
C ARG A 133 5.47 -20.31 1.14
N CYS A 134 4.27 -20.80 1.41
CA CYS A 134 3.09 -19.95 1.46
C CYS A 134 3.21 -18.96 2.62
N VAL A 135 3.02 -17.65 2.38
CA VAL A 135 3.10 -16.64 3.47
C VAL A 135 1.89 -16.68 4.40
N ARG A 136 0.79 -17.35 3.99
CA ARG A 136 -0.44 -17.48 4.78
C ARG A 136 -0.45 -18.72 5.67
N CYS A 137 -0.25 -19.90 5.09
CA CYS A 137 -0.32 -21.18 5.82
C CYS A 137 1.04 -21.82 6.11
N HIS A 138 2.14 -21.22 5.62
CA HIS A 138 3.51 -21.72 5.77
C HIS A 138 3.81 -23.09 5.13
N ALA A 139 2.84 -23.68 4.41
CA ALA A 139 3.03 -24.91 3.67
C ALA A 139 4.02 -24.70 2.51
N PRO A 140 4.94 -25.66 2.27
CA PRO A 140 5.78 -25.65 1.09
C PRO A 140 4.95 -25.97 -0.17
N TYR A 141 5.24 -25.29 -1.26
CA TYR A 141 4.57 -25.50 -2.53
C TYR A 141 5.52 -25.22 -3.71
N ARG A 142 5.13 -25.55 -4.94
CA ARG A 142 5.93 -25.22 -6.14
C ARG A 142 5.12 -24.37 -7.11
N LEU A 143 5.78 -23.40 -7.73
CA LEU A 143 5.23 -22.64 -8.86
C LEU A 143 5.23 -23.51 -10.14
N PRO A 144 4.22 -23.40 -11.00
CA PRO A 144 4.23 -24.04 -12.31
C PRO A 144 5.35 -23.49 -13.19
N VAL A 145 6.06 -24.38 -13.89
CA VAL A 145 7.16 -24.01 -14.81
C VAL A 145 6.64 -23.26 -16.05
N ASP A 146 5.38 -23.48 -16.41
CA ASP A 146 4.70 -22.80 -17.53
C ASP A 146 4.19 -21.39 -17.17
N GLY A 147 4.43 -20.93 -15.93
CA GLY A 147 4.07 -19.58 -15.47
C GLY A 147 2.57 -19.36 -15.22
N ARG A 148 1.74 -20.39 -15.37
CA ARG A 148 0.28 -20.27 -15.18
C ARG A 148 -0.09 -20.21 -13.70
N LYS A 149 -1.25 -19.62 -13.41
CA LYS A 149 -1.86 -19.73 -12.08
C LYS A 149 -2.07 -21.19 -11.67
N ARG A 150 -1.57 -21.52 -10.47
CA ARG A 150 -1.81 -22.81 -9.81
C ARG A 150 -3.05 -22.72 -8.93
N VAL A 151 -4.00 -23.61 -9.15
CA VAL A 151 -5.12 -23.82 -8.22
C VAL A 151 -4.69 -24.84 -7.16
N ASP A 152 -4.60 -24.41 -5.92
CA ASP A 152 -4.21 -25.23 -4.76
C ASP A 152 -4.74 -24.59 -3.48
N PHE A 153 -5.78 -25.19 -2.89
CA PHE A 153 -6.54 -24.56 -1.82
C PHE A 153 -5.68 -24.32 -0.57
N CYS A 154 -5.53 -23.05 -0.21
CA CYS A 154 -4.82 -22.62 0.97
C CYS A 154 -5.81 -22.41 2.13
N ILE A 155 -5.63 -23.20 3.20
CA ILE A 155 -6.38 -23.03 4.46
C ILE A 155 -5.47 -22.38 5.49
N HIS A 156 -5.84 -21.20 5.98
CA HIS A 156 -4.96 -20.40 6.85
C HIS A 156 -5.72 -19.60 7.90
N HIS A 157 -4.99 -19.07 8.89
CA HIS A 157 -5.49 -18.00 9.76
C HIS A 157 -5.05 -16.67 9.17
N THR A 158 -5.86 -15.63 9.35
CA THR A 158 -5.53 -14.28 8.83
C THR A 158 -4.39 -13.64 9.60
N GLU A 159 -4.40 -13.85 10.92
CA GLU A 159 -3.47 -13.24 11.85
C GLU A 159 -2.80 -14.31 12.70
N PRO A 160 -1.55 -14.07 13.13
CA PRO A 160 -0.90 -14.90 14.12
C PRO A 160 -1.71 -15.01 15.41
N ALA A 161 -1.52 -16.11 16.14
CA ALA A 161 -2.15 -16.26 17.45
C ALA A 161 -1.54 -15.29 18.46
N VAL A 162 -2.39 -14.53 19.15
CA VAL A 162 -2.02 -13.56 20.19
C VAL A 162 -2.16 -14.19 21.58
N THR A 163 -1.28 -13.81 22.50
CA THR A 163 -1.29 -14.32 23.88
C THR A 163 -2.32 -13.56 24.70
N TYR A 164 -3.29 -14.27 25.26
CA TYR A 164 -4.27 -13.71 26.19
C TYR A 164 -3.79 -13.83 27.64
N PRO A 165 -4.41 -13.11 28.61
CA PRO A 165 -4.04 -13.18 30.03
C PRO A 165 -4.07 -14.58 30.65
N SER A 166 -4.78 -15.52 30.02
CA SER A 166 -4.80 -16.93 30.38
C SER A 166 -3.57 -17.72 29.93
N GLU A 167 -2.53 -17.06 29.40
CA GLU A 167 -1.37 -17.63 28.70
C GLU A 167 -1.71 -18.45 27.44
N MET A 168 -2.99 -18.55 27.09
CA MET A 168 -3.46 -19.23 25.90
C MET A 168 -3.23 -18.35 24.68
N ARG A 169 -2.59 -18.92 23.65
CA ARG A 169 -2.45 -18.28 22.34
C ARG A 169 -3.66 -18.60 21.48
N ILE A 170 -4.37 -17.56 21.04
CA ILE A 170 -5.63 -17.69 20.30
C ILE A 170 -5.55 -16.89 19.00
N HIS A 171 -6.08 -17.45 17.91
CA HIS A 171 -6.19 -16.76 16.62
C HIS A 171 -7.34 -15.75 16.64
N PRO A 172 -7.08 -14.44 16.46
CA PRO A 172 -8.12 -13.40 16.50
C PRO A 172 -9.25 -13.63 15.48
N CYS A 173 -8.92 -14.19 14.33
CA CYS A 173 -9.88 -14.41 13.23
C CYS A 173 -10.97 -15.45 13.52
N CYS A 174 -10.80 -16.34 14.51
CA CYS A 174 -11.81 -17.37 14.81
C CYS A 174 -11.94 -17.73 16.30
N GLY A 175 -11.12 -17.16 17.18
CA GLY A 175 -11.15 -17.46 18.61
C GLY A 175 -10.65 -18.86 18.97
N ARG A 176 -10.05 -19.61 18.03
CA ARG A 176 -9.53 -20.96 18.29
C ARG A 176 -8.07 -20.90 18.75
N ALA A 177 -7.66 -21.88 19.54
CA ALA A 177 -6.29 -21.98 20.08
C ALA A 177 -5.23 -22.18 18.97
N GLN A 178 -3.99 -21.80 19.26
CA GLN A 178 -2.86 -22.04 18.38
C GLN A 178 -2.68 -23.54 18.06
N GLY A 179 -2.30 -23.86 16.83
CA GLY A 179 -2.03 -25.22 16.37
C GLY A 179 -3.22 -25.90 15.69
N VAL A 180 -4.41 -25.30 15.74
CA VAL A 180 -5.57 -25.74 14.95
C VAL A 180 -5.46 -25.32 13.49
N ALA A 181 -6.09 -26.09 12.60
CA ALA A 181 -6.18 -25.76 11.18
C ALA A 181 -6.80 -24.36 10.94
N GLY A 182 -6.40 -23.72 9.84
CA GLY A 182 -6.87 -22.40 9.43
C GLY A 182 -8.39 -22.29 9.32
N CYS A 183 -8.92 -21.07 9.49
CA CYS A 183 -10.35 -20.77 9.35
C CYS A 183 -10.72 -20.05 8.05
N GLN A 184 -9.75 -19.57 7.28
CA GLN A 184 -9.94 -18.91 5.99
C GLN A 184 -9.54 -19.83 4.85
N HIS A 185 -10.16 -19.61 3.70
CA HIS A 185 -9.93 -20.37 2.48
C HIS A 185 -9.51 -19.41 1.36
N SER A 186 -8.47 -19.79 0.63
CA SER A 186 -8.05 -19.14 -0.62
C SER A 186 -7.84 -20.20 -1.70
N GLU A 187 -8.03 -19.85 -2.96
CA GLU A 187 -7.92 -20.78 -4.08
C GLU A 187 -6.47 -21.17 -4.44
N SER A 188 -5.51 -20.41 -3.93
CA SER A 188 -4.09 -20.58 -4.21
C SER A 188 -3.22 -20.26 -2.99
N HIS A 189 -2.04 -20.88 -2.93
CA HIS A 189 -0.95 -20.41 -2.07
C HIS A 189 -0.24 -19.20 -2.70
N VAL A 190 0.30 -18.33 -1.84
CA VAL A 190 0.95 -17.07 -2.25
C VAL A 190 2.29 -16.89 -1.54
N THR A 191 3.20 -16.11 -2.13
CA THR A 191 4.58 -15.94 -1.63
C THR A 191 5.07 -14.51 -1.80
N ASP A 192 5.90 -14.05 -0.88
CA ASP A 192 6.57 -12.73 -0.96
C ASP A 192 7.91 -12.79 -1.71
N THR A 193 8.38 -13.98 -2.09
CA THR A 193 9.67 -14.10 -2.78
C THR A 193 9.55 -13.62 -4.22
N MET A 194 10.58 -12.94 -4.71
CA MET A 194 10.73 -12.51 -6.10
C MET A 194 11.87 -13.26 -6.79
N ARG A 195 11.89 -13.23 -8.12
CA ARG A 195 13.00 -13.78 -8.92
C ARG A 195 14.21 -12.86 -8.87
N GLU A 196 15.41 -13.44 -8.89
CA GLU A 196 16.67 -12.68 -8.91
C GLU A 196 16.81 -11.80 -10.15
N SER A 197 16.26 -12.19 -11.30
CA SER A 197 16.25 -11.36 -12.52
C SER A 197 15.63 -9.98 -12.33
N VAL A 198 14.68 -9.84 -11.40
CA VAL A 198 14.05 -8.55 -11.06
C VAL A 198 15.09 -7.52 -10.59
N LEU A 199 16.21 -7.94 -9.99
CA LEU A 199 17.28 -7.05 -9.54
C LEU A 199 17.96 -6.30 -10.70
N LEU A 200 17.81 -6.77 -11.94
CA LEU A 200 18.32 -6.10 -13.15
C LEU A 200 17.37 -5.02 -13.68
N GLU A 201 16.16 -4.93 -13.14
CA GLU A 201 15.08 -4.07 -13.65
C GLU A 201 14.87 -2.80 -12.82
N PHE A 202 15.66 -2.66 -11.75
CA PHE A 202 15.65 -1.48 -10.89
C PHE A 202 16.10 -0.24 -11.65
N GLN A 203 15.55 0.91 -11.27
CA GLN A 203 15.90 2.21 -11.83
C GLN A 203 16.15 3.21 -10.70
N ALA A 204 16.96 4.24 -10.98
CA ALA A 204 17.10 5.38 -10.10
C ALA A 204 16.26 6.54 -10.64
N PRO A 205 15.70 7.40 -9.77
CA PRO A 205 15.15 8.67 -10.21
C PRO A 205 16.17 9.47 -11.01
N PRO A 206 15.73 10.34 -11.93
CA PRO A 206 16.62 11.19 -12.69
C PRO A 206 17.43 12.08 -11.75
N LYS A 207 18.65 12.45 -12.16
CA LYS A 207 19.41 13.50 -11.47
C LYS A 207 18.64 14.83 -11.56
N ALA A 208 18.87 15.70 -10.59
CA ALA A 208 18.37 17.07 -10.65
C ALA A 208 18.81 17.74 -11.98
N THR A 209 17.88 18.46 -12.61
CA THR A 209 18.12 19.17 -13.88
C THR A 209 18.99 20.43 -13.72
N GLY A 210 19.26 20.83 -12.47
CA GLY A 210 20.13 21.92 -12.06
C GLY A 210 19.93 22.26 -10.58
N GLU A 211 20.66 23.26 -10.08
CA GLU A 211 20.55 23.71 -8.68
C GLU A 211 19.16 24.25 -8.31
N SER A 212 18.41 24.73 -9.31
CA SER A 212 17.05 25.27 -9.13
C SER A 212 15.95 24.28 -9.47
N ASP A 213 16.24 22.98 -9.60
CA ASP A 213 15.22 21.96 -9.84
C ASP A 213 14.27 21.90 -8.63
N PRO A 214 12.98 22.23 -8.81
CA PRO A 214 12.04 22.32 -7.68
C PRO A 214 11.86 20.98 -6.94
N ARG A 215 12.14 19.86 -7.61
CA ARG A 215 12.02 18.52 -7.02
C ARG A 215 13.09 18.26 -5.95
N SER A 216 14.23 18.96 -6.00
CA SER A 216 15.34 18.78 -5.05
C SER A 216 15.04 19.30 -3.64
N GLU A 217 14.11 20.24 -3.53
CA GLU A 217 13.62 20.79 -2.26
C GLU A 217 12.19 20.29 -1.94
N ALA A 218 11.75 19.23 -2.62
CA ALA A 218 10.47 18.59 -2.39
C ALA A 218 10.64 17.36 -1.47
N PHE A 219 9.56 17.03 -0.77
CA PHE A 219 9.41 15.77 -0.07
C PHE A 219 8.00 15.23 -0.26
N TYR A 220 7.90 13.91 -0.30
CA TYR A 220 6.64 13.21 -0.52
C TYR A 220 6.52 12.04 0.43
N ALA A 221 5.31 11.77 0.93
CA ALA A 221 5.02 10.49 1.54
C ALA A 221 4.45 9.52 0.49
N LEU A 222 4.91 8.26 0.53
CA LEU A 222 4.58 7.23 -0.47
C LEU A 222 4.12 5.97 0.24
N ASP A 223 3.10 5.32 -0.32
CA ASP A 223 2.56 4.03 0.14
C ASP A 223 2.04 3.24 -1.06
N CYS A 224 2.28 1.93 -1.09
CA CYS A 224 1.79 1.02 -2.12
C CYS A 224 0.87 -0.06 -1.56
N GLU A 225 -0.10 -0.47 -2.36
CA GLU A 225 -0.90 -1.65 -2.08
C GLU A 225 -0.42 -2.84 -2.91
N PHE A 226 -0.28 -3.98 -2.25
CA PHE A 226 0.31 -5.18 -2.84
C PHE A 226 -0.73 -6.27 -3.13
N VAL A 227 -0.48 -6.97 -4.24
CA VAL A 227 -1.24 -8.13 -4.71
C VAL A 227 -0.30 -9.31 -4.90
N TYR A 228 -0.87 -10.51 -5.06
CA TYR A 228 -0.08 -11.70 -5.38
C TYR A 228 -0.35 -12.15 -6.81
N THR A 229 0.72 -12.49 -7.51
CA THR A 229 0.72 -12.96 -8.89
C THR A 229 1.39 -14.32 -9.02
N THR A 230 1.52 -14.82 -10.25
CA THR A 230 2.11 -16.14 -10.50
C THR A 230 3.60 -16.23 -10.15
N VAL A 231 4.28 -15.10 -9.94
CA VAL A 231 5.72 -15.07 -9.60
C VAL A 231 6.03 -14.62 -8.17
N GLY A 232 5.10 -13.95 -7.50
CA GLY A 232 5.32 -13.43 -6.14
C GLY A 232 4.38 -12.27 -5.80
N LYS A 233 4.85 -11.41 -4.90
CA LYS A 233 4.17 -10.17 -4.49
C LYS A 233 4.55 -9.05 -5.46
N GLU A 234 3.56 -8.31 -5.97
CA GLU A 234 3.74 -7.14 -6.82
C GLU A 234 2.86 -5.99 -6.30
N ALA A 235 3.27 -4.74 -6.52
CA ALA A 235 2.42 -3.58 -6.23
C ALA A 235 1.34 -3.45 -7.32
N ALA A 236 0.15 -2.97 -6.94
CA ALA A 236 -0.95 -2.69 -7.86
C ALA A 236 -1.64 -1.35 -7.58
N ARG A 237 -1.25 -0.63 -6.53
CA ARG A 237 -1.61 0.77 -6.32
C ARG A 237 -0.44 1.51 -5.71
N ILE A 238 -0.30 2.78 -6.06
CA ILE A 238 0.59 3.73 -5.41
C ILE A 238 -0.21 4.96 -5.03
N THR A 239 0.03 5.48 -3.83
CA THR A 239 -0.47 6.77 -3.37
C THR A 239 0.71 7.63 -2.92
N VAL A 240 0.75 8.88 -3.38
CA VAL A 240 1.77 9.87 -3.04
C VAL A 240 1.10 11.14 -2.55
N VAL A 241 1.55 11.66 -1.41
CA VAL A 241 1.11 12.94 -0.86
C VAL A 241 2.24 13.95 -0.72
N ASP A 242 1.90 15.21 -0.96
CA ASP A 242 2.80 16.33 -0.81
C ASP A 242 2.92 16.82 0.64
N SER A 243 3.69 17.89 0.83
CA SER A 243 3.93 18.56 2.10
C SER A 243 2.69 19.15 2.77
N TYR A 244 1.59 19.33 2.03
CA TYR A 244 0.31 19.81 2.53
C TYR A 244 -0.65 18.66 2.87
N GLY A 245 -0.21 17.41 2.70
CA GLY A 245 -1.04 16.22 2.84
C GLY A 245 -2.04 16.04 1.70
N SER A 246 -1.83 16.73 0.57
CA SER A 246 -2.68 16.59 -0.61
C SER A 246 -2.22 15.40 -1.46
N GLU A 247 -3.17 14.59 -1.90
CA GLU A 247 -2.93 13.46 -2.81
C GLU A 247 -2.53 14.01 -4.18
N VAL A 248 -1.27 13.82 -4.53
CA VAL A 248 -0.68 14.28 -5.80
C VAL A 248 -0.55 13.16 -6.82
N MET A 249 -0.58 11.90 -6.36
CA MET A 249 -0.65 10.72 -7.20
C MET A 249 -1.47 9.65 -6.47
N ASP A 250 -2.49 9.10 -7.13
CA ASP A 250 -3.22 7.91 -6.67
C ASP A 250 -3.61 7.09 -7.88
N CYS A 251 -2.91 5.98 -8.09
CA CYS A 251 -3.01 5.20 -9.31
C CYS A 251 -3.09 3.72 -8.97
N VAL A 252 -4.15 3.07 -9.44
CA VAL A 252 -4.19 1.60 -9.56
C VAL A 252 -3.57 1.23 -10.90
N PHE A 253 -2.72 0.20 -10.91
CA PHE A 253 -2.01 -0.27 -12.09
C PHE A 253 -1.96 -1.79 -12.17
N ARG A 254 -1.87 -2.31 -13.38
CA ARG A 254 -1.84 -3.74 -13.64
C ARG A 254 -0.46 -4.30 -13.29
N PRO A 255 -0.38 -5.36 -12.48
CA PRO A 255 0.88 -6.07 -12.28
C PRO A 255 1.34 -6.72 -13.59
N GLU A 256 2.63 -7.01 -13.71
CA GLU A 256 3.17 -7.57 -14.95
C GLU A 256 2.68 -9.00 -15.18
N HIS A 257 2.55 -9.75 -14.10
CA HIS A 257 2.19 -11.16 -14.13
C HIS A 257 0.70 -11.39 -13.82
N GLU A 258 0.21 -12.58 -14.18
CA GLU A 258 -1.18 -12.97 -13.97
C GLU A 258 -1.55 -12.90 -12.49
N LEU A 259 -2.67 -12.22 -12.20
CA LEU A 259 -3.18 -12.03 -10.84
C LEU A 259 -3.61 -13.37 -10.23
N VAL A 260 -3.05 -13.71 -9.07
CA VAL A 260 -3.43 -14.89 -8.29
C VAL A 260 -4.46 -14.52 -7.23
N ASP A 261 -4.19 -13.46 -6.47
CA ASP A 261 -5.03 -12.99 -5.39
C ASP A 261 -4.88 -11.46 -5.22
N PRO A 262 -5.98 -10.68 -5.27
CA PRO A 262 -5.95 -9.21 -5.12
C PRO A 262 -5.60 -8.76 -3.69
N ASN A 263 -5.54 -9.69 -2.74
CA ASN A 263 -5.25 -9.44 -1.33
C ASN A 263 -6.18 -8.37 -0.71
N THR A 264 -7.44 -8.32 -1.17
CA THR A 264 -8.41 -7.23 -0.92
C THR A 264 -8.60 -6.85 0.54
N ARG A 265 -8.43 -7.80 1.48
CA ARG A 265 -8.49 -7.50 2.92
C ARG A 265 -7.48 -6.41 3.32
N TYR A 266 -6.30 -6.43 2.71
CA TYR A 266 -5.22 -5.51 3.01
C TYR A 266 -5.14 -4.41 1.94
N SER A 267 -5.15 -4.79 0.66
CA SER A 267 -5.01 -3.84 -0.45
C SER A 267 -6.22 -2.94 -0.67
N GLY A 268 -7.41 -3.39 -0.24
CA GLY A 268 -8.68 -2.75 -0.59
C GLY A 268 -9.05 -2.80 -2.08
N LEU A 269 -8.25 -3.47 -2.92
CA LEU A 269 -8.44 -3.54 -4.37
C LEU A 269 -9.35 -4.70 -4.77
N SER A 270 -10.26 -4.45 -5.71
CA SER A 270 -10.99 -5.48 -6.43
C SER A 270 -10.22 -5.97 -7.66
N VAL A 271 -10.54 -7.19 -8.11
CA VAL A 271 -9.98 -7.75 -9.36
C VAL A 271 -10.29 -6.83 -10.54
N GLN A 272 -11.51 -6.28 -10.59
CA GLN A 272 -11.94 -5.39 -11.68
C GLN A 272 -11.15 -4.07 -11.70
N GLU A 273 -10.83 -3.49 -10.56
CA GLU A 273 -10.02 -2.26 -10.51
C GLU A 273 -8.61 -2.50 -11.08
N ILE A 274 -8.01 -3.65 -10.78
CA ILE A 274 -6.68 -4.03 -11.25
C ILE A 274 -6.71 -4.35 -12.76
N GLU A 275 -7.64 -5.20 -13.18
CA GLU A 275 -7.73 -5.67 -14.58
C GLU A 275 -8.16 -4.57 -15.56
N ASN A 276 -8.97 -3.60 -15.11
CA ASN A 276 -9.39 -2.47 -15.95
C ASN A 276 -8.38 -1.32 -15.97
N SER A 277 -7.31 -1.38 -15.18
CA SER A 277 -6.28 -0.35 -15.25
C SER A 277 -5.51 -0.42 -16.56
N ASP A 278 -5.33 0.74 -17.19
CA ASP A 278 -4.55 0.94 -18.40
C ASP A 278 -3.05 1.14 -18.10
N LYS A 279 -2.69 1.35 -16.83
CA LYS A 279 -1.31 1.65 -16.40
C LYS A 279 -0.55 0.39 -16.03
N THR A 280 0.74 0.41 -16.31
CA THR A 280 1.73 -0.59 -15.93
C THR A 280 2.71 -0.01 -14.91
N LEU A 281 3.55 -0.86 -14.31
CA LEU A 281 4.63 -0.40 -13.44
C LEU A 281 5.57 0.60 -14.15
N SER A 282 5.81 0.45 -15.46
CA SER A 282 6.62 1.41 -16.22
C SER A 282 5.98 2.79 -16.24
N ASP A 283 4.69 2.87 -16.57
CA ASP A 283 3.95 4.15 -16.62
C ASP A 283 3.95 4.83 -15.25
N ILE A 284 3.80 4.05 -14.19
CA ILE A 284 3.81 4.54 -12.80
C ILE A 284 5.18 5.12 -12.43
N ARG A 285 6.28 4.44 -12.79
CA ARG A 285 7.63 4.97 -12.57
C ARG A 285 7.87 6.25 -13.35
N GLU A 286 7.44 6.32 -14.60
CA GLU A 286 7.57 7.52 -15.44
C GLU A 286 6.84 8.70 -14.80
N ILE A 287 5.57 8.53 -14.41
CA ILE A 287 4.80 9.57 -13.70
C ILE A 287 5.49 9.98 -12.40
N LEU A 288 5.97 9.01 -11.61
CA LEU A 288 6.67 9.31 -10.35
C LEU A 288 7.96 10.10 -10.59
N PHE A 289 8.75 9.75 -11.61
CA PHE A 289 10.01 10.41 -11.96
C PHE A 289 9.83 11.81 -12.59
N GLU A 290 8.63 12.17 -13.03
CA GLU A 290 8.29 13.56 -13.32
C GLU A 290 8.20 14.41 -12.04
N MET A 291 7.82 13.80 -10.91
CA MET A 291 7.63 14.47 -9.63
C MET A 291 8.87 14.43 -8.72
N ILE A 292 9.68 13.38 -8.83
CA ILE A 292 10.85 13.16 -7.95
C ILE A 292 12.15 13.15 -8.74
N ASN A 293 13.24 13.48 -8.07
CA ASN A 293 14.61 13.33 -8.57
C ASN A 293 15.49 12.66 -7.50
N SER A 294 16.79 12.52 -7.77
CA SER A 294 17.73 11.90 -6.82
C SER A 294 17.80 12.59 -5.45
N GLU A 295 17.47 13.87 -5.35
CA GLU A 295 17.57 14.69 -4.13
C GLU A 295 16.24 14.80 -3.36
N THR A 296 15.12 14.45 -3.99
CA THR A 296 13.78 14.47 -3.36
C THR A 296 13.75 13.55 -2.14
N LEU A 297 13.18 13.99 -1.01
CA LEU A 297 12.99 13.12 0.15
C LEU A 297 11.73 12.27 0.00
N LEU A 298 11.86 10.96 0.18
CA LEU A 298 10.74 10.03 0.25
C LEU A 298 10.52 9.60 1.70
N ILE A 299 9.25 9.66 2.14
CA ILE A 299 8.84 9.35 3.51
C ILE A 299 7.86 8.18 3.48
N GLY A 300 8.02 7.22 4.38
CA GLY A 300 7.10 6.09 4.47
C GLY A 300 7.23 5.26 5.75
N HIS A 301 6.61 4.09 5.73
CA HIS A 301 6.68 3.10 6.79
C HIS A 301 6.96 1.73 6.17
N ALA A 302 8.12 1.14 6.49
CA ALA A 302 8.61 -0.07 5.82
C ALA A 302 8.69 0.09 4.29
N LEU A 303 9.16 1.27 3.87
CA LEU A 303 9.25 1.77 2.50
C LEU A 303 10.21 0.95 1.64
N GLU A 304 11.05 0.10 2.24
CA GLU A 304 11.86 -0.86 1.48
C GLU A 304 10.97 -1.82 0.68
N ASN A 305 9.77 -2.16 1.18
CA ASN A 305 8.83 -3.01 0.46
C ASN A 305 8.29 -2.31 -0.79
N ASP A 306 7.91 -1.04 -0.65
CA ASP A 306 7.41 -0.20 -1.74
C ASP A 306 8.47 0.01 -2.80
N LEU A 307 9.69 0.41 -2.41
CA LEU A 307 10.79 0.66 -3.35
C LEU A 307 11.22 -0.61 -4.07
N LYS A 308 11.21 -1.77 -3.41
CA LYS A 308 11.45 -3.07 -4.08
C LYS A 308 10.37 -3.40 -5.11
N ALA A 309 9.11 -3.24 -4.75
CA ALA A 309 8.00 -3.55 -5.66
C ALA A 309 7.90 -2.56 -6.83
N LEU A 310 8.23 -1.30 -6.59
CA LEU A 310 8.35 -0.28 -7.62
C LEU A 310 9.64 -0.41 -8.44
N ARG A 311 10.59 -1.27 -8.01
CA ARG A 311 11.92 -1.43 -8.62
C ARG A 311 12.68 -0.12 -8.70
N ILE A 312 12.76 0.59 -7.57
CA ILE A 312 13.43 1.89 -7.44
C ILE A 312 14.56 1.79 -6.41
N VAL A 313 15.74 2.31 -6.77
CA VAL A 313 16.83 2.58 -5.83
C VAL A 313 16.83 4.08 -5.53
N HIS A 314 16.67 4.44 -4.26
CA HIS A 314 16.64 5.83 -3.81
C HIS A 314 17.40 6.01 -2.50
N ASP A 315 18.24 7.04 -2.45
CA ASP A 315 19.14 7.28 -1.31
C ASP A 315 18.50 8.18 -0.24
N ASN A 316 17.58 9.05 -0.67
CA ASN A 316 16.97 10.08 0.16
C ASN A 316 15.66 9.61 0.79
N VAL A 317 15.78 8.65 1.72
CA VAL A 317 14.64 8.00 2.40
C VAL A 317 14.57 8.33 3.88
N ILE A 318 13.34 8.57 4.36
CA ILE A 318 12.96 8.68 5.77
C ILE A 318 11.94 7.59 6.05
N ASP A 319 12.35 6.57 6.81
CA ASP A 319 11.47 5.45 7.15
C ASP A 319 11.07 5.48 8.63
N THR A 320 9.78 5.60 8.88
CA THR A 320 9.25 5.67 10.25
C THR A 320 9.37 4.36 11.02
N SER A 321 9.35 3.20 10.34
CA SER A 321 9.55 1.90 10.98
C SER A 321 11.00 1.73 11.44
N VAL A 322 11.97 2.26 10.67
CA VAL A 322 13.38 2.20 11.04
C VAL A 322 13.71 3.21 12.15
N LEU A 323 13.21 4.45 12.04
CA LEU A 323 13.53 5.52 12.98
C LEU A 323 12.91 5.35 14.37
N PHE A 324 11.77 4.65 14.46
CA PHE A 324 10.99 4.53 15.70
C PHE A 324 10.70 3.07 16.10
N SER A 325 11.53 2.11 15.66
CA SER A 325 11.45 0.68 16.04
C SER A 325 11.93 0.36 17.44
#